data_AF-A0A441TN67-F1
#
_entry.id   AF-A0A441TN67-F1
#
_cell.length_a   1.000
_cell.length_b   1.000
_cell.length_c   1.000
_cell.angle_alpha   90.00
_cell.angle_beta   90.00
_cell.angle_gamma   90.00
#
_symmetry.space_group_name_H-M   'P 1'
#
loop_
_entity.id
_entity.type
_entity.pdbx_description
1 polymer ?
#
loop_
_entity_poly.entity_id
_entity_poly.type
_entity_poly.pdbx_seq_one_letter_code
_entity_poly.pdbx_strand_id
1 'polypeptide(L)'
;MPAMVGALAGCQTGQDVVKQDPKAAFDRCIAQVSTWSITAKHEATAFMGVSEERMPAVFCRRLVDAMLSGRITLSDINNLKLNQSTDVWKVIKGK
;
A
#
# COMPACT_ATOMS: atom_id res chain seq x y z
N MET A 1 -2.19 -8.12 11.98
CA MET A 1 -1.72 -7.68 10.66
C MET A 1 -1.48 -8.79 9.61
N PRO A 2 -1.67 -10.10 9.84
CA PRO A 2 -1.50 -11.08 8.76
C PRO A 2 -2.35 -10.82 7.52
N ALA A 3 -3.59 -10.34 7.70
CA ALA A 3 -4.51 -10.10 6.61
C ALA A 3 -4.09 -8.89 5.76
N MET A 4 -3.66 -7.79 6.38
CA MET A 4 -3.14 -6.62 5.67
C MET A 4 -1.88 -6.95 4.85
N VAL A 5 -0.97 -7.78 5.38
CA VAL A 5 0.26 -8.17 4.64
C VAL A 5 -0.08 -8.95 3.38
N GLY A 6 -0.97 -9.94 3.49
CA GLY A 6 -1.41 -10.72 2.32
C GLY A 6 -2.10 -9.83 1.27
N ALA A 7 -2.90 -8.87 1.72
CA ALA A 7 -3.61 -7.95 0.85
C ALA A 7 -2.68 -6.95 0.13
N LEU A 8 -1.64 -6.48 0.81
CA LEU A 8 -0.60 -5.61 0.25
C LEU A 8 0.27 -6.34 -0.78
N ALA A 9 0.65 -7.59 -0.54
CA ALA A 9 1.36 -8.42 -1.52
C ALA A 9 0.54 -8.65 -2.80
N GLY A 10 -0.79 -8.62 -2.71
CA GLY A 10 -1.70 -8.66 -3.86
C GLY A 10 -1.79 -7.35 -4.66
N CYS A 11 -1.31 -6.21 -4.13
CA CYS A 11 -1.31 -4.93 -4.83
C CYS A 11 -0.14 -4.84 -5.82
N GLN A 12 -0.26 -5.56 -6.94
CA GLN A 12 0.76 -5.60 -7.99
C GLN A 12 0.61 -4.42 -8.96
N THR A 13 1.00 -3.21 -8.54
CA THR A 13 1.15 -2.10 -9.48
C THR A 13 2.60 -2.04 -9.96
N GLY A 14 2.82 -2.27 -11.26
CA GLY A 14 4.16 -2.25 -11.85
C GLY A 14 4.87 -0.91 -11.64
N GLN A 15 6.16 -0.94 -11.31
CA GLN A 15 6.93 0.29 -11.06
C GLN A 15 7.01 1.20 -12.30
N ASP A 16 6.99 0.62 -13.51
CA ASP A 16 6.94 1.38 -14.76
C ASP A 16 5.61 2.09 -14.95
N VAL A 17 4.50 1.46 -14.55
CA VAL A 17 3.17 2.08 -14.57
C VAL A 17 3.16 3.28 -13.62
N VAL A 18 3.71 3.14 -12.41
CA VAL A 18 3.76 4.26 -11.45
C VAL A 18 4.51 5.45 -12.04
N LYS A 19 5.63 5.23 -12.74
CA LYS A 19 6.42 6.30 -13.35
C LYS A 19 5.76 6.93 -14.57
N GLN A 20 5.11 6.14 -15.41
CA GLN A 20 4.51 6.60 -16.67
C GLN A 20 3.13 7.25 -16.44
N ASP A 21 2.30 6.67 -15.57
CA ASP A 21 0.97 7.16 -15.26
C ASP A 21 0.66 6.97 -13.76
N PRO A 22 1.10 7.91 -12.91
CA PRO A 22 0.87 7.85 -11.47
C PRO A 22 -0.60 7.86 -11.08
N LYS A 23 -1.45 8.48 -11.91
CA LYS A 23 -2.89 8.55 -11.66
C LYS A 23 -3.53 7.20 -11.91
N ALA A 24 -3.23 6.55 -13.04
CA ALA A 24 -3.70 5.19 -13.30
C ALA A 24 -3.17 4.18 -12.26
N ALA A 25 -1.94 4.37 -11.78
CA ALA A 25 -1.40 3.57 -10.67
C ALA A 25 -2.21 3.76 -9.37
N PHE A 26 -2.54 5.01 -9.02
CA PHE A 26 -3.38 5.32 -7.87
C PHE A 26 -4.77 4.69 -7.99
N ASP A 27 -5.44 4.87 -9.13
CA ASP A 27 -6.79 4.35 -9.36
C ASP A 27 -6.83 2.81 -9.30
N ARG A 28 -5.80 2.14 -9.86
CA ARG A 28 -5.66 0.68 -9.74
C ARG A 28 -5.43 0.23 -8.31
N CYS A 29 -4.61 0.95 -7.54
CA CYS A 29 -4.44 0.65 -6.12
C CYS A 29 -5.77 0.77 -5.36
N ILE A 30 -6.57 1.81 -5.61
CA ILE A 30 -7.88 1.98 -4.97
C ILE A 30 -8.80 0.81 -5.31
N ALA A 31 -8.82 0.37 -6.57
CA ALA A 31 -9.60 -0.78 -7.00
C ALA A 31 -9.18 -2.06 -6.26
N GLN A 32 -7.87 -2.28 -6.07
CA GLN A 32 -7.34 -3.43 -5.31
C GLN A 32 -7.67 -3.34 -3.82
N VAL A 33 -7.49 -2.18 -3.17
CA VAL A 33 -7.84 -2.00 -1.75
C VAL A 33 -9.35 -2.18 -1.53
N SER A 34 -10.17 -1.87 -2.53
CA SER A 34 -11.62 -2.08 -2.43
C SER A 34 -12.01 -3.55 -2.30
N THR A 35 -11.22 -4.48 -2.85
CA THR A 35 -11.44 -5.94 -2.76
C THR A 35 -10.90 -6.56 -1.46
N TRP A 36 -10.18 -5.79 -0.64
CA TRP A 36 -9.66 -6.28 0.64
C TRP A 36 -10.78 -6.70 1.59
N SER A 37 -10.51 -7.75 2.37
CA SER A 37 -11.43 -8.20 3.42
C SER A 37 -11.63 -7.12 4.48
N ILE A 38 -12.76 -7.16 5.17
CA ILE A 38 -13.08 -6.24 6.28
C ILE A 38 -11.96 -6.28 7.33
N THR A 39 -11.46 -7.47 7.66
CA THR A 39 -10.34 -7.65 8.59
C THR A 39 -9.07 -6.93 8.11
N ALA A 40 -8.70 -7.05 6.83
CA ALA A 40 -7.53 -6.36 6.29
C ALA A 40 -7.71 -4.83 6.31
N LYS A 41 -8.91 -4.32 6.01
CA LYS A 41 -9.23 -2.89 6.06
C LYS A 41 -9.14 -2.35 7.50
N HIS A 42 -9.69 -3.07 8.48
CA HIS A 42 -9.63 -2.70 9.89
C HIS A 42 -8.20 -2.76 10.45
N GLU A 43 -7.41 -3.76 10.05
CA GLU A 43 -5.97 -3.80 10.41
C GLU A 43 -5.21 -2.61 9.82
N ALA A 44 -5.52 -2.22 8.58
CA ALA A 44 -4.89 -1.08 7.91
C ALA A 44 -5.24 0.25 8.57
N THR A 45 -6.51 0.50 8.91
CA THR A 45 -6.93 1.74 9.60
C THR A 45 -6.24 1.89 10.95
N ALA A 46 -6.23 0.83 11.76
CA ALA A 46 -5.58 0.80 13.05
C ALA A 46 -4.06 1.03 12.93
N PHE A 47 -3.42 0.38 11.96
CA PHE A 47 -1.98 0.52 11.74
C PHE A 47 -1.58 1.92 11.26
N MET A 48 -2.38 2.50 10.35
CA MET A 48 -2.12 3.80 9.74
C MET A 48 -2.57 4.98 10.60
N GLY A 49 -3.44 4.75 11.60
CA GLY A 49 -4.03 5.80 12.43
C GLY A 49 -4.99 6.71 11.66
N VAL A 50 -5.76 6.16 10.72
CA VAL A 50 -6.72 6.90 9.88
C VAL A 50 -8.11 6.27 9.94
N SER A 51 -9.15 7.05 9.60
CA SER A 51 -10.52 6.51 9.50
C SER A 51 -10.69 5.55 8.33
N GLU A 52 -11.68 4.65 8.42
CA GLU A 52 -12.03 3.72 7.33
C GLU A 52 -12.30 4.41 6.00
N GLU A 53 -13.03 5.52 6.03
CA GLU A 53 -13.35 6.32 4.84
C GLU A 53 -12.08 6.82 4.12
N ARG A 54 -11.08 7.29 4.88
CA ARG A 54 -9.86 7.87 4.32
C ARG A 54 -8.80 6.83 3.99
N MET A 55 -8.90 5.63 4.56
CA MET A 55 -7.85 4.61 4.49
C MET A 55 -7.43 4.27 3.06
N PRO A 56 -8.33 3.94 2.12
CA PRO A 56 -7.91 3.53 0.78
C PRO A 56 -7.14 4.64 0.06
N ALA A 57 -7.65 5.87 0.10
CA ALA A 57 -7.02 7.03 -0.53
C ALA A 57 -5.64 7.34 0.06
N VAL A 58 -5.52 7.34 1.39
CA VAL A 58 -4.26 7.63 2.08
C VAL A 58 -3.24 6.53 1.83
N PHE A 59 -3.66 5.26 1.87
CA PHE A 59 -2.80 4.10 1.63
C PHE A 59 -2.21 4.14 0.22
N CYS A 60 -3.07 4.29 -0.79
CA CYS A 60 -2.63 4.29 -2.18
C CYS A 60 -1.77 5.51 -2.53
N ARG A 61 -2.07 6.68 -1.96
CA ARG A 61 -1.24 7.88 -2.14
C ARG A 61 0.17 7.64 -1.60
N ARG A 62 0.28 7.14 -0.35
CA ARG A 62 1.58 6.87 0.29
C ARG A 62 2.43 5.90 -0.53
N LEU A 63 1.84 4.83 -1.04
CA LEU A 63 2.55 3.86 -1.88
C LEU A 63 3.02 4.45 -3.21
N VAL A 64 2.12 5.11 -3.95
CA VAL A 64 2.45 5.72 -5.25
C VAL A 64 3.54 6.77 -5.10
N ASP A 65 3.43 7.66 -4.11
CA ASP A 65 4.42 8.71 -3.87
C ASP A 65 5.79 8.14 -3.46
N ALA A 66 5.80 7.06 -2.66
CA ALA A 66 7.04 6.40 -2.27
C ALA A 66 7.70 5.65 -3.42
N MET A 67 6.91 5.06 -4.32
CA MET A 67 7.42 4.42 -5.54
C MET A 67 7.93 5.46 -6.56
N LEU A 68 7.24 6.60 -6.69
CA LEU A 68 7.67 7.72 -7.53
C LEU A 68 8.99 8.34 -7.07
N SER A 69 9.14 8.53 -5.75
CA SER A 69 10.38 9.06 -5.17
C SER A 69 11.52 8.05 -5.12
N GLY A 70 11.25 6.78 -5.43
CA GLY A 70 12.23 5.69 -5.32
C GLY A 70 12.53 5.28 -3.88
N ARG A 71 11.75 5.76 -2.90
CA ARG A 71 11.86 5.36 -1.49
C ARG A 71 11.55 3.87 -1.28
N ILE A 72 10.65 3.32 -2.10
CA ILE A 72 10.39 1.89 -2.19
C ILE A 72 10.29 1.47 -3.65
N THR A 73 10.52 0.20 -3.91
CA THR A 73 10.40 -0.45 -5.22
C THR A 73 9.34 -1.54 -5.18
N LEU A 74 8.94 -2.04 -6.35
CA LEU A 74 8.06 -3.21 -6.41
C LEU A 74 8.70 -4.44 -5.74
N SER A 75 10.02 -4.56 -5.81
CA SER A 75 10.77 -5.63 -5.13
C SER A 75 10.62 -5.56 -3.61
N ASP A 76 10.55 -4.37 -3.02
CA ASP A 76 10.35 -4.22 -1.57
C ASP A 76 8.96 -4.71 -1.14
N ILE A 77 7.95 -4.48 -1.99
CA ILE A 77 6.58 -4.99 -1.78
C ILE A 77 6.56 -6.52 -1.92
N ASN A 78 7.19 -7.07 -2.96
CA ASN A 78 7.22 -8.52 -3.19
C ASN A 78 7.97 -9.29 -2.09
N ASN A 79 8.92 -8.65 -1.40
CA ASN A 79 9.70 -9.25 -0.32
C ASN A 79 9.19 -8.91 1.08
N LEU A 80 7.96 -8.40 1.20
CA LEU A 80 7.34 -8.06 2.49
C LEU A 80 7.31 -9.26 3.44
N LYS A 81 7.91 -9.09 4.62
CA LYS A 81 7.85 -10.07 5.71
C LYS A 81 7.00 -9.55 6.87
N LEU A 82 6.21 -10.44 7.46
CA LEU A 82 5.30 -10.14 8.57
C LEU A 82 6.00 -9.57 9.82
N ASN A 83 7.24 -9.99 10.06
CA ASN A 83 7.96 -9.71 11.31
C ASN A 83 9.08 -8.67 11.16
N GLN A 84 9.17 -7.98 10.02
CA GLN A 84 10.23 -7.00 9.78
C GLN A 84 9.63 -5.61 9.51
N SER A 85 10.17 -4.61 10.21
CA SER A 85 9.88 -3.20 9.95
C SER A 85 10.63 -2.77 8.69
N THR A 86 9.99 -2.92 7.53
CA THR A 86 10.50 -2.50 6.22
C THR A 86 10.15 -1.03 5.94
N ASP A 87 10.83 -0.41 4.98
CA ASP A 87 10.49 0.95 4.57
C ASP A 87 9.07 1.04 3.98
N VAL A 88 8.55 -0.05 3.42
CA VAL A 88 7.14 -0.16 3.02
C VAL A 88 6.19 0.07 4.20
N TRP A 89 6.44 -0.57 5.35
CA TRP A 89 5.60 -0.36 6.54
C TRP A 89 5.71 1.04 7.11
N LYS A 90 6.89 1.67 7.04
CA LYS A 90 7.09 3.07 7.47
C LYS A 90 6.30 4.02 6.57
N VAL A 91 6.40 3.84 5.25
CA VAL A 91 5.65 4.59 4.24
C VAL A 91 4.15 4.49 4.49
N ILE A 92 3.62 3.26 4.65
CA ILE A 92 2.20 3.03 4.91
C ILE A 92 1.78 3.70 6.21
N LYS A 93 2.62 3.68 7.25
CA LYS A 93 2.36 4.36 8.53
C LYS A 93 2.44 5.89 8.44
N GLY A 94 3.03 6.44 7.38
CA GLY A 94 3.25 7.88 7.21
C GLY A 94 4.50 8.40 7.92
N LYS A 95 5.53 7.56 8.07
CA LYS A 95 6.86 7.91 8.60
C LYS A 95 7.90 7.88 7.48
#